data_AF-A0A2N5I9I1-F1
#
_entry.id   AF-A0A2N5I9I1-F1
#
_cell.length_a   1.000
_cell.length_b   1.000
_cell.length_c   1.000
_cell.angle_alpha   90.00
_cell.angle_beta   90.00
_cell.angle_gamma   90.00
#
_symmetry.space_group_name_H-M   'P 1'
#
loop_
_entity.id
_entity.type
_entity.pdbx_description
1 polymer ?
#
loop_
_entity_poly.entity_id
_entity_poly.type
_entity_poly.pdbx_seq_one_letter_code
_entity_poly.pdbx_strand_id
1 'polypeptide(L)' 'MGLYRIVQELLNNAAKHSQASHLQVHMTVREDMVQLQYSDDGIGLDIV' A
#
# COMPACT_ATOMS: atom_id res chain seq x y z
N MET A 1 3.40 2.16 -16.51
CA MET A 1 2.05 2.19 -15.92
C MET A 1 1.77 1.09 -14.88
N GLY A 2 2.72 0.24 -14.48
CA GLY A 2 2.45 -0.85 -13.52
C GLY A 2 2.38 -0.38 -12.07
N LEU A 3 3.43 0.32 -11.60
CA LEU A 3 3.56 0.73 -10.20
C LEU A 3 2.44 1.68 -9.73
N TYR A 4 2.03 2.62 -10.57
CA TYR A 4 0.92 3.52 -10.26
C TYR A 4 -0.38 2.77 -9.99
N ARG A 5 -0.72 1.76 -10.81
CA ARG A 5 -1.91 0.93 -10.57
C ARG A 5 -1.80 0.09 -9.30
N ILE A 6 -0.61 -0.42 -8.99
CA ILE A 6 -0.36 -1.16 -7.73
C ILE A 6 -0.66 -0.25 -6.53
N VAL A 7 -0.12 0.97 -6.52
CA VAL A 7 -0.39 1.94 -5.44
C VAL A 7 -1.87 2.31 -5.38
N GLN A 8 -2.52 2.55 -6.53
CA GLN A 8 -3.95 2.86 -6.59
C GLN A 8 -4.80 1.76 -5.96
N GLU A 9 -4.50 0.49 -6.27
CA GLU A 9 -5.24 -0.64 -5.73
C GLU A 9 -4.99 -0.84 -4.24
N LEU A 10 -3.75 -0.66 -3.77
CA LEU A 10 -3.42 -0.67 -2.34
C LEU A 10 -4.22 0.39 -1.57
N LEU A 11 -4.30 1.62 -2.10
CA LEU A 11 -5.08 2.71 -1.51
C LEU A 11 -6.59 2.40 -1.50
N ASN A 12 -7.11 1.83 -2.59
CA ASN A 12 -8.50 1.43 -2.71
C ASN A 12 -8.86 0.34 -1.69
N ASN A 13 -7.97 -0.63 -1.52
CA ASN A 13 -8.13 -1.71 -0.55
C ASN A 13 -8.10 -1.17 0.89
N ALA A 14 -7.17 -0.25 1.19
CA ALA A 14 -7.11 0.44 2.47
C ALA A 14 -8.44 1.15 2.78
N ALA A 15 -8.93 1.95 1.83
CA ALA A 15 -10.14 2.74 1.99
C ALA A 15 -11.40 1.89 2.20
N LYS A 16 -11.46 0.71 1.59
CA LYS A 16 -12.65 -0.18 1.66
C LYS A 16 -12.60 -1.17 2.83
N HIS A 17 -11.42 -1.62 3.24
CA HIS A 17 -11.29 -2.82 4.06
C HIS A 17 -10.52 -2.61 5.36
N SER A 18 -9.56 -1.68 5.42
CA SER A 18 -8.65 -1.59 6.57
C SER A 18 -9.28 -0.96 7.82
N GLN A 19 -10.31 -0.11 7.66
CA GLN A 19 -10.80 0.80 8.72
C GLN A 19 -9.67 1.66 9.35
N ALA A 20 -8.54 1.82 8.64
CA ALA A 20 -7.39 2.59 9.08
C ALA A 20 -7.72 4.09 9.12
N SER A 21 -7.12 4.79 10.09
CA SER A 21 -7.14 6.25 10.17
C SER A 21 -5.88 6.86 9.56
N HIS A 22 -4.79 6.10 9.53
CA HIS A 22 -3.51 6.51 8.98
C HIS A 22 -2.94 5.46 8.06
N LEU A 23 -2.38 5.94 6.95
CA LEU A 23 -1.69 5.15 5.97
C LEU A 23 -0.38 5.82 5.61
N GLN A 24 0.65 5.01 5.42
CA GLN A 24 1.98 5.43 5.00
C GLN A 24 2.40 4.64 3.76
N VAL A 25 2.85 5.37 2.76
CA VAL A 25 3.44 4.81 1.54
C VAL A 25 4.80 5.44 1.33
N HIS A 26 5.84 4.61 1.30
CA HIS A 26 7.21 5.02 1.04
C HIS A 26 7.70 4.38 -0.25
N MET A 27 8.24 5.19 -1.15
CA MET A 27 8.87 4.73 -2.38
C MET A 27 10.35 5.07 -2.33
N THR A 28 11.21 4.07 -2.50
CA THR A 28 12.65 4.25 -2.62
C THR A 28 13.08 3.72 -3.97
N VAL A 29 13.73 4.58 -4.76
CA VAL A 29 14.35 4.17 -6.02
C VAL A 29 15.83 3.98 -5.77
N ARG A 30 16.35 2.81 -6.13
CA ARG A 30 17.77 2.48 -6.21
C ARG A 30 18.13 2.25 -7.67
N GLU A 31 19.41 2.08 -7.97
CA GLU A 31 19.92 2.02 -9.35
C GLU A 31 19.24 0.95 -10.23
N ASP A 32 18.85 -0.19 -9.64
CA ASP A 32 18.29 -1.36 -10.32
C ASP A 32 16.91 -1.79 -9.82
N MET A 33 16.37 -1.12 -8.79
CA MET A 33 15.12 -1.51 -8.16
C MET A 33 14.28 -0.33 -7.68
N VAL A 34 12.97 -0.52 -7.71
CA VAL A 34 12.02 0.35 -7.00
C VAL A 34 11.42 -0.45 -5.86
N GLN A 35 11.60 0.05 -4.64
CA GLN A 35 11.01 -0.50 -3.44
C GLN A 35 9.79 0.34 -3.05
N LEU A 36 8.65 -0.31 -2.91
CA LEU A 36 7.43 0.28 -2.36
C LEU A 36 7.14 -0.37 -1.01
N GLN A 37 7.07 0.44 0.04
CA GLN A 37 6.62 0.04 1.36
C GLN A 37 5.27 0.68 1.64
N TYR A 38 4.33 -0.14 2.09
CA TYR A 38 2.98 0.25 2.44
C TYR A 38 2.72 -0.23 3.87
N SER A 39 2.10 0.62 4.69
CA SER A 39 1.63 0.29 6.04
C SER A 39 0.39 1.11 6.35
N ASP A 40 -0.56 0.51 7.06
CA ASP A 40 -1.72 1.19 7.64
C ASP A 40 -1.92 0.76 9.10
N ASP A 41 -2.70 1.53 9.86
CA ASP A 41 -3.06 1.25 11.26
C ASP A 41 -4.41 0.50 11.39
N GLY A 42 -4.85 -0.15 10.32
CA GLY A 42 -6.13 -0.84 10.23
C GLY A 42 -6.14 -2.24 10.81
N ILE A 43 -7.23 -2.95 10.56
CA ILE A 43 -7.51 -4.29 11.11
C ILE A 43 -6.68 -5.42 10.46
N GLY A 44 -5.84 -5.10 9.48
CA GLY A 44 -5.09 -6.08 8.70
C GLY A 44 -5.96 -6.84 7.70
N LEU A 45 -5.49 -8.01 7.28
CA LEU A 45 -6.17 -8.90 6.33
C LEU A 45 -6.62 -10.17 7.04
N ASP A 46 -7.86 -10.57 6.81
CA ASP A 46 -8.36 -11.88 7.22
C ASP A 46 -7.81 -12.93 6.24
N ILE A 47 -6.81 -13.70 6.66
CA ILE A 47 -6.18 -14.74 5.85
C ILE A 47 -6.90 -16.05 6.18
N VAL A 48 -7.93 -16.36 5.39
CA VAL A 48 -8.69 -17.62 5.47
C VAL A 48 -8.03 -18.70 4.62
#